data_AF-C5B6W5-F1
#
_entry.id   AF-C5B6W5-F1
#
_cell.length_a   1.000
_cell.length_b   1.000
_cell.length_c   1.000
_cell.angle_alpha   90.00
_cell.angle_beta   90.00
_cell.angle_gamma   90.00
#
_symmetry.space_group_name_H-M   'P 1'
#
loop_
_entity.id
_entity.type
_entity.pdbx_description
1 polymer ?
#
loop_
_entity_poly.entity_id
_entity_poly.type
_entity_poly.pdbx_seq_one_letter_code
_entity_poly.pdbx_strand_id
1 'polypeptide(L)'
;MSRRSLSWSNAKCDMQADRVQVPAGFLGARSRVEVFARLQRRPLVVAGKFDLSAIMAAAAVAADAHQERFGCSRREAMSVALKAAWQAARTTRARAAH
;
A
#
# COMPACT_ATOMS: atom_id res chain seq x y z
N MET A 1 -22.91 3.93 19.43
CA MET A 1 -21.45 3.67 19.34
C MET A 1 -21.23 2.32 18.68
N SER A 2 -20.88 2.27 17.39
CA SER A 2 -20.61 0.99 16.70
C SER A 2 -19.20 0.52 17.06
N ARG A 3 -19.09 -0.47 17.96
CA ARG A 3 -17.86 -1.23 18.15
C ARG A 3 -17.63 -2.03 16.86
N ARG A 4 -16.79 -1.52 15.96
CA ARG A 4 -16.29 -2.30 14.82
C ARG A 4 -15.44 -3.44 15.38
N SER A 5 -16.02 -4.64 15.50
CA SER A 5 -15.25 -5.83 15.82
C SER A 5 -14.32 -6.12 14.65
N LEU A 6 -13.02 -6.03 14.89
CA LEU A 6 -12.03 -6.49 13.92
C LEU A 6 -12.03 -8.02 13.99
N SER A 7 -12.62 -8.66 12.97
CA SER A 7 -12.52 -10.10 12.80
C SER A 7 -11.06 -10.44 12.46
N TRP A 8 -10.37 -11.03 13.43
CA TRP A 8 -8.99 -11.52 13.27
C TRP A 8 -8.85 -12.52 12.11
N SER A 9 -9.91 -13.27 11.82
CA SER A 9 -9.98 -14.19 10.67
C SER A 9 -9.97 -13.42 9.35
N ASN A 10 -10.71 -12.31 9.25
CA ASN A 10 -10.69 -11.46 8.05
C ASN A 10 -9.32 -10.80 7.87
N ALA A 11 -8.69 -10.36 8.96
CA ALA A 11 -7.33 -9.81 8.89
C ALA A 11 -6.32 -10.85 8.38
N LYS A 12 -6.41 -12.11 8.83
CA LYS A 12 -5.53 -13.20 8.37
C LYS A 12 -5.82 -13.62 6.94
N CYS A 13 -7.08 -13.78 6.55
CA CYS A 13 -7.46 -14.09 5.17
C CYS A 13 -7.00 -13.00 4.21
N ASP A 14 -7.13 -11.73 4.58
CA ASP A 14 -6.62 -10.62 3.77
C ASP A 14 -5.10 -10.67 3.67
N MET A 15 -4.38 -10.84 4.79
CA MET A 15 -2.92 -11.00 4.77
C MET A 15 -2.46 -12.19 3.91
N GLN A 16 -3.25 -13.27 3.85
CA GLN A 16 -2.98 -14.43 3.00
C GLN A 16 -3.26 -14.13 1.53
N ALA A 17 -4.38 -13.48 1.21
CA ALA A 17 -4.73 -13.04 -0.15
C ALA A 17 -3.67 -12.07 -0.72
N ASP A 18 -3.11 -11.22 0.14
CA ASP A 18 -2.06 -10.27 -0.20
C ASP A 18 -0.72 -10.94 -0.53
N ARG A 19 -0.46 -12.13 0.03
CA ARG A 19 0.71 -12.95 -0.28
C ARG A 19 0.54 -13.75 -1.57
N VAL A 20 -0.68 -14.11 -1.93
CA VAL A 20 -0.98 -14.91 -3.13
C VAL A 20 -0.88 -14.07 -4.41
N GLN A 21 -1.04 -12.74 -4.33
CA GLN A 21 -0.96 -11.83 -5.49
C GLN A 21 0.27 -10.91 -5.46
N VAL A 22 1.47 -11.47 -5.37
CA VAL A 22 2.72 -10.70 -5.48
C VAL A 22 3.24 -10.80 -6.94
N PRO A 23 2.81 -9.93 -7.87
CA PRO A 23 3.41 -9.86 -9.19
C PRO A 23 4.90 -9.49 -9.07
N ALA A 24 5.71 -9.88 -10.06
CA ALA A 24 7.13 -9.55 -10.10
C ALA A 24 7.34 -8.05 -9.82
N GLY A 25 8.22 -7.69 -8.89
CA GLY A 25 8.50 -6.30 -8.53
C GLY A 25 7.55 -5.66 -7.50
N PHE A 26 6.53 -6.36 -7.00
CA PHE A 26 5.58 -5.84 -5.99
C PHE A 26 6.26 -5.47 -4.66
N LEU A 27 7.21 -6.28 -4.17
CA LEU A 27 7.97 -5.96 -2.94
C LEU A 27 8.85 -4.71 -3.12
N GLY A 28 9.38 -4.50 -4.32
CA GLY A 28 10.10 -3.28 -4.68
C GLY A 28 9.19 -2.06 -4.73
N ALA A 29 7.98 -2.20 -5.29
CA ALA A 29 6.99 -1.13 -5.28
C ALA A 29 6.53 -0.78 -3.85
N ARG A 30 6.29 -1.79 -3.01
CA ARG A 30 5.86 -1.60 -1.62
C ARG A 30 6.91 -0.90 -0.78
N SER A 31 8.16 -1.35 -0.84
CA SER A 31 9.27 -0.69 -0.11
C SER A 31 9.42 0.77 -0.53
N ARG A 32 9.26 1.08 -1.83
CA ARG A 32 9.27 2.47 -2.32
C ARG A 32 8.11 3.30 -1.77
N VAL A 33 6.90 2.75 -1.69
CA VAL A 33 5.76 3.45 -1.08
C VAL A 33 6.02 3.75 0.39
N GLU A 34 6.53 2.78 1.15
CA GLU A 34 6.86 2.97 2.57
C GLU A 34 7.98 4.01 2.77
N VAL A 35 9.01 3.98 1.93
CA VAL A 35 10.10 4.97 1.92
C VAL A 35 9.57 6.36 1.55
N PHE A 36 8.73 6.47 0.54
CA PHE A 36 8.15 7.74 0.11
C PHE A 36 7.29 8.38 1.21
N ALA A 37 6.44 7.58 1.87
CA ALA A 37 5.62 8.06 2.99
C ALA A 37 6.49 8.59 4.15
N ARG A 38 7.65 7.96 4.40
CA ARG A 38 8.62 8.40 5.42
C ARG A 38 9.37 9.66 4.98
N LEU A 39 9.92 9.68 3.77
CA LEU A 39 10.71 10.80 3.24
C LEU A 39 9.88 12.07 3.08
N GLN A 40 8.66 11.96 2.56
CA GLN A 40 7.77 13.11 2.39
C GLN A 40 7.07 13.52 3.68
N ARG A 41 7.26 12.78 4.79
CA ARG A 41 6.54 13.00 6.05
C ARG A 41 5.01 13.07 5.86
N ARG A 42 4.49 12.45 4.79
CA ARG A 42 3.07 12.36 4.47
C ARG A 42 2.61 10.96 4.84
N PRO A 43 2.09 10.76 6.06
CA PRO A 43 1.64 9.45 6.48
C PRO A 43 0.44 9.02 5.63
N LEU A 44 0.41 7.74 5.24
CA LEU A 44 -0.69 7.16 4.47
C LEU A 44 -2.01 7.13 5.26
N VAL A 45 -1.92 7.29 6.58
CA VAL A 45 -3.05 7.26 7.52
C VAL A 45 -2.90 8.44 8.48
N VAL A 46 -3.91 9.28 8.56
CA VAL A 46 -4.00 10.43 9.47
C VAL A 46 -5.22 10.24 10.36
N ALA A 47 -5.03 10.26 11.68
CA ALA A 47 -6.11 10.09 12.67
C ALA A 47 -7.02 8.87 12.41
N GLY A 48 -6.43 7.75 11.99
CA GLY A 48 -7.16 6.50 11.70
C GLY A 48 -7.95 6.50 10.39
N LYS A 49 -7.89 7.58 9.59
CA LYS A 49 -8.44 7.69 8.25
C LYS A 49 -7.34 7.55 7.21
N PHE A 50 -7.65 6.96 6.07
CA PHE A 50 -6.70 6.86 4.95
C PHE A 50 -6.57 8.22 4.27
N ASP A 51 -5.34 8.66 4.03
CA ASP A 51 -5.07 9.80 3.16
C ASP A 51 -4.93 9.28 1.71
N LEU A 52 -6.05 9.31 0.97
CA LEU A 52 -6.09 8.85 -0.41
C LEU A 52 -5.15 9.65 -1.32
N SER A 53 -4.89 10.93 -1.01
CA SER A 53 -3.98 11.77 -1.78
C SER A 53 -2.52 11.32 -1.59
N ALA A 54 -2.13 11.02 -0.35
CA ALA A 54 -0.80 10.51 -0.03
C ALA A 54 -0.58 9.10 -0.61
N ILE A 55 -1.61 8.24 -0.57
CA ILE A 55 -1.58 6.90 -1.16
C ILE A 55 -1.39 6.98 -2.68
N MET A 56 -2.14 7.86 -3.37
CA MET A 56 -2.01 8.04 -4.81
C MET A 56 -0.66 8.63 -5.21
N ALA A 57 -0.14 9.62 -4.47
CA ALA A 57 1.17 10.21 -4.73
C ALA A 57 2.30 9.16 -4.56
N ALA A 58 2.24 8.35 -3.50
CA ALA A 58 3.21 7.30 -3.27
C ALA A 58 3.12 6.19 -4.34
N ALA A 59 1.91 5.84 -4.77
CA ALA A 59 1.69 4.87 -5.85
C ALA A 59 2.24 5.38 -7.19
N ALA A 60 2.06 6.66 -7.53
CA ALA A 60 2.58 7.22 -8.78
C ALA A 60 4.11 7.13 -8.86
N VAL A 61 4.82 7.51 -7.79
CA VAL A 61 6.29 7.42 -7.73
C VAL A 61 6.78 5.97 -7.78
N ALA A 62 6.09 5.07 -7.08
CA ALA A 62 6.42 3.65 -7.15
C ALA A 62 6.13 3.04 -8.54
N ALA A 63 5.11 3.53 -9.24
CA ALA A 63 4.76 3.11 -10.59
C ALA A 63 5.81 3.57 -11.61
N ASP A 64 6.26 4.82 -11.56
CA ASP A 64 7.31 5.32 -12.45
C ASP A 64 8.60 4.49 -12.29
N ALA A 65 9.01 4.24 -11.05
CA ALA A 65 10.19 3.40 -10.75
C ALA A 65 9.99 1.89 -11.05
N HIS A 66 8.75 1.44 -11.22
CA HIS A 66 8.43 0.07 -11.64
C HIS A 66 8.42 -0.03 -13.16
N GLN A 67 7.83 0.94 -13.84
CA GLN A 67 7.85 1.08 -15.29
C GLN A 67 9.29 1.17 -15.81
N GLU A 68 10.14 1.98 -15.18
CA GLU A 68 11.55 2.11 -15.55
C GLU A 68 12.33 0.80 -15.40
N ARG A 69 12.00 0.00 -14.37
CA ARG A 69 12.73 -1.23 -14.06
C ARG A 69 12.30 -2.43 -14.90
N PHE A 70 11.03 -2.49 -15.28
CA PHE A 70 10.44 -3.67 -15.94
C PHE A 70 9.99 -3.39 -17.38
N GLY A 71 10.04 -2.14 -17.85
CA GLY A 71 9.63 -1.77 -19.20
C GLY A 71 8.15 -2.02 -19.50
N CYS A 72 7.31 -2.20 -18.48
CA CYS A 72 5.90 -2.52 -18.63
C CYS A 72 5.04 -1.27 -18.91
N SER A 73 3.77 -1.47 -19.24
CA SER A 73 2.88 -0.34 -19.49
C SER A 73 2.64 0.46 -18.20
N ARG A 74 2.45 1.78 -18.32
CA ARG A 74 2.12 2.65 -17.17
C ARG A 74 0.89 2.16 -16.40
N ARG A 75 -0.08 1.56 -17.10
CA ARG A 75 -1.31 1.01 -16.49
C ARG A 75 -1.02 -0.19 -15.60
N GLU A 76 -0.17 -1.11 -16.04
CA GLU A 76 0.27 -2.26 -15.25
C GLU A 76 1.09 -1.81 -14.05
N ALA A 77 2.07 -0.93 -14.27
CA ALA A 77 2.90 -0.38 -13.21
C ALA A 77 2.07 0.33 -12.13
N MET A 78 1.09 1.14 -12.54
CA MET A 78 0.18 1.83 -11.62
C MET A 78 -0.73 0.86 -10.86
N SER A 79 -1.18 -0.22 -11.51
CA SER A 79 -2.02 -1.23 -10.87
C SER A 79 -1.25 -1.99 -9.77
N VAL A 80 0.01 -2.33 -10.03
CA VAL A 80 0.90 -2.96 -9.04
C VAL A 80 1.23 -2.00 -7.90
N ALA A 81 1.58 -0.76 -8.23
CA ALA A 81 1.94 0.24 -7.24
C ALA A 81 0.75 0.64 -6.34
N LEU A 82 -0.46 0.74 -6.88
CA LEU A 82 -1.66 1.05 -6.10
C LEU A 82 -2.01 -0.08 -5.13
N LYS A 83 -1.92 -1.35 -5.58
CA LYS A 83 -2.08 -2.50 -4.69
C LYS A 83 -1.04 -2.47 -3.56
N ALA A 84 0.22 -2.20 -3.89
CA ALA A 84 1.30 -2.11 -2.90
C ALA A 84 1.07 -0.97 -1.90
N ALA A 85 0.62 0.19 -2.38
CA ALA A 85 0.34 1.35 -1.54
C ALA A 85 -0.84 1.11 -0.60
N TRP A 86 -1.91 0.48 -1.11
CA TRP A 86 -3.06 0.11 -0.29
C TRP A 86 -2.69 -0.86 0.82
N GLN A 87 -1.84 -1.84 0.51
CA GLN A 87 -1.30 -2.78 1.48
C GLN A 87 -0.48 -2.11 2.59
N ALA A 88 0.41 -1.18 2.23
CA ALA A 88 1.18 -0.39 3.17
C ALA A 88 0.28 0.49 4.07
N ALA A 89 -0.75 1.13 3.49
CA ALA A 89 -1.69 1.96 4.25
C ALA A 89 -2.50 1.15 5.25
N ARG A 90 -3.01 -0.03 4.84
CA ARG A 90 -3.76 -0.95 5.71
C ARG A 90 -2.91 -1.45 6.89
N THR A 91 -1.69 -1.90 6.62
CA THR A 91 -0.76 -2.34 7.68
C THR A 91 -0.39 -1.20 8.62
N THR A 92 -0.20 0.02 8.10
CA THR A 92 0.05 1.21 8.93
C THR A 92 -1.14 1.52 9.85
N ARG A 93 -2.37 1.43 9.33
CA ARG A 93 -3.59 1.64 10.11
C ARG A 93 -3.76 0.59 11.20
N ALA A 94 -3.49 -0.69 10.89
CA ALA A 94 -3.55 -1.77 11.87
C ALA A 94 -2.53 -1.56 13.00
N ARG A 95 -1.29 -1.17 12.66
CA ARG A 95 -0.25 -0.85 13.65
C ARG A 95 -0.60 0.33 14.54
N ALA A 96 -1.23 1.37 14.01
CA ALA A 96 -1.64 2.55 14.78
C ALA A 96 -2.85 2.31 15.71
N ALA A 97 -3.50 1.15 15.62
CA ALA A 97 -4.62 0.76 16.47
C ALA A 97 -4.22 -0.13 17.66
N HIS A 98 -2.95 -0.51 17.76
CA HIS A 98 -2.34 -1.26 18.86
C HIS A 98 -1.42 -0.35 19.66
#